data_AF-A0A699Z5B5-F1
#
_entry.id   AF-A0A699Z5B5-F1
#
_cell.length_a   1.000
_cell.length_b   1.000
_cell.length_c   1.000
_cell.angle_alpha   90.00
_cell.angle_beta   90.00
_cell.angle_gamma   90.00
#
_symmetry.space_group_name_H-M   'P 1'
#
loop_
_entity.id
_entity.type
_entity.pdbx_description
1 polymer ?
#
loop_
_entity_poly.entity_id
_entity_poly.type
_entity_poly.pdbx_seq_one_letter_code
_entity_poly.pdbx_strand_id
1 'polypeptide(L)'
;MDTEHTRLNLLLNHEIVNVVTAIRQTARSSMKQDDVRGEPSRYDEALRSLRADIFKQKSWRDVDPMLYLKPLLLLIKTPDISGPVTGAAAVALQHILRSDLITLQTVNAEASINQVVEDATQCRFESTYNPDDNRQHHSKDELVLLNIIQVLTTAVECQAGILINDEVLCKAFQASFMLGDPVTKPKEYGEIIGVYSRQACGRMVRLLFGRLASVSANSEATAMSPDQLRSQCCHGVKAAADVLDFLVGLLAVKDSNGLAASVQSHEGSEAALLFAFEMVHLALVSLGPELAAYPELLSMVHCEVLAAMCQASVVASSPAASTAVAQVVLALYTFVGAQSIGQLEVVLQRVLFKLADGQGVSGAEQQQAALEGLLDIIHAPGFLHDMFVNCDCRLERSDLFSQLCTLLCRIALPGIKGGVGPLQAIACDGLASMLVTLAADVKAGPGLTLAEVDLPFFIDVWTPLVKGQPLQVGSALEALSPAAQGEDSEGRKQIRSALFERGLKRKVALAVDHFNIDYKKGLQFLQGNRLLPLLVGSPIAARMPASELASARCVRGTGTAC
;
A
#
# COMPACT_ATOMS: atom_id res chain seq x y z
N MET A 1 33.67 -30.29 23.96
CA MET A 1 33.03 -30.22 22.63
C MET A 1 32.01 -29.12 22.69
N ASP A 2 31.92 -28.30 21.66
CA ASP A 2 30.95 -27.22 21.60
C ASP A 2 29.52 -27.79 21.67
N THR A 3 28.76 -27.38 22.68
CA THR A 3 27.41 -27.89 22.92
C THR A 3 26.48 -27.54 21.75
N GLU A 4 26.73 -26.42 21.09
CA GLU A 4 25.97 -25.96 19.93
C GLU A 4 26.22 -26.84 18.71
N HIS A 5 27.49 -27.08 18.37
CA HIS A 5 27.88 -27.99 17.27
C HIS A 5 27.26 -29.39 17.41
N THR A 6 27.25 -29.93 18.63
CA THR A 6 26.65 -31.24 18.90
C THR A 6 25.14 -31.23 18.68
N ARG A 7 24.45 -30.14 19.04
CA ARG A 7 23.01 -29.99 18.80
C ARG A 7 22.69 -29.93 17.31
N LEU A 8 23.47 -29.19 16.52
CA LEU A 8 23.30 -29.10 15.06
C LEU A 8 23.50 -30.46 14.38
N ASN A 9 24.52 -31.23 14.79
CA ASN A 9 24.73 -32.60 14.30
C ASN A 9 23.53 -33.51 14.57
N LEU A 10 23.00 -33.46 15.81
CA LEU A 10 21.86 -34.27 16.20
C LEU A 10 20.58 -33.87 15.47
N LEU A 11 20.34 -32.57 15.29
CA LEU A 11 19.21 -32.04 14.53
C LEU A 11 19.26 -32.52 13.08
N LEU A 12 20.36 -32.28 12.37
CA LEU A 12 20.48 -32.68 10.97
C LEU A 12 20.35 -34.19 10.82
N ASN A 13 21.01 -34.97 11.67
CA ASN A 13 20.88 -36.43 11.64
C ASN A 13 19.44 -36.89 11.90
N HIS A 14 18.71 -36.25 12.83
CA HIS A 14 17.31 -36.57 13.09
C HIS A 14 16.43 -36.31 11.86
N GLU A 15 16.57 -35.14 11.24
CA GLU A 15 15.78 -34.77 10.05
C GLU A 15 16.04 -35.71 8.86
N ILE A 16 17.30 -36.04 8.59
CA ILE A 16 17.65 -36.99 7.52
C ILE A 16 17.06 -38.37 7.81
N VAL A 17 17.06 -38.83 9.07
CA VAL A 17 16.46 -40.11 9.46
C VAL A 17 14.94 -40.10 9.25
N ASN A 18 14.25 -39.00 9.55
CA ASN A 18 12.81 -38.87 9.33
C ASN A 18 12.46 -39.00 7.84
N VAL A 19 13.21 -38.31 6.97
CA VAL A 19 13.02 -38.38 5.51
C VAL A 19 13.28 -39.80 4.97
N VAL A 20 14.40 -40.43 5.38
CA VAL A 20 14.71 -41.83 5.00
C VAL A 20 13.61 -42.79 5.47
N THR A 21 13.04 -42.53 6.65
CA THR A 21 11.95 -43.36 7.18
C THR A 21 10.68 -43.19 6.36
N ALA A 22 10.32 -41.96 5.96
CA ALA A 22 9.20 -41.70 5.06
C ALA A 22 9.37 -42.42 3.72
N ILE A 23 10.57 -42.34 3.12
CA ILE A 23 10.93 -43.04 1.88
C ILE A 23 10.67 -44.56 1.99
N ARG A 24 11.12 -45.18 3.08
CA ARG A 24 10.94 -46.63 3.32
C ARG A 24 9.48 -47.02 3.55
N GLN A 25 8.70 -46.16 4.20
CA GLN A 25 7.28 -46.41 4.42
C GLN A 25 6.49 -46.35 3.11
N THR A 26 6.79 -45.40 2.23
CA THR A 26 6.19 -45.32 0.90
C THR A 26 6.55 -46.54 0.06
N ALA A 27 7.83 -46.95 0.03
CA ALA A 27 8.27 -48.14 -0.70
C ALA A 27 7.52 -49.42 -0.28
N ARG A 28 7.33 -49.61 1.04
CA ARG A 28 6.59 -50.76 1.59
C ARG A 28 5.10 -50.74 1.24
N SER A 29 4.51 -49.56 1.17
CA SER A 29 3.10 -49.41 0.77
C SER A 29 2.92 -49.67 -0.72
N SER A 30 3.88 -49.25 -1.56
CA SER A 30 3.89 -49.52 -3.00
C SER A 30 4.03 -51.01 -3.30
N MET A 31 4.87 -51.78 -2.57
CA MET A 31 5.00 -53.24 -2.76
C MET A 31 3.72 -54.05 -2.45
N LYS A 32 2.68 -53.47 -1.83
CA LYS A 32 1.38 -54.13 -1.60
C LYS A 32 0.41 -53.95 -2.76
N GLN A 33 0.69 -53.03 -3.68
CA GLN A 33 0.02 -52.90 -4.97
C GLN A 33 0.98 -53.48 -6.02
N ASP A 34 0.50 -54.32 -6.93
CA ASP A 34 1.30 -55.16 -7.84
C ASP A 34 2.06 -54.40 -8.95
N ASP A 35 2.55 -53.18 -8.68
CA ASP A 35 3.17 -52.31 -9.68
C ASP A 35 4.70 -52.25 -9.51
N VAL A 36 5.40 -52.60 -10.59
CA VAL A 36 6.87 -52.57 -10.72
C VAL A 36 7.33 -51.12 -10.82
N ARG A 37 7.33 -50.37 -9.71
CA ARG A 37 7.92 -49.03 -9.66
C ARG A 37 9.16 -49.03 -8.78
N GLY A 38 10.31 -49.06 -9.44
CA GLY A 38 11.62 -48.99 -8.81
C GLY A 38 11.98 -47.58 -8.36
N GLU A 39 11.30 -47.02 -7.38
CA GLU A 39 11.73 -45.82 -6.66
C GLU A 39 11.64 -46.09 -5.16
N PRO A 40 12.79 -46.24 -4.46
CA PRO A 40 13.54 -45.08 -3.95
C PRO A 40 15.08 -45.24 -3.78
N SER A 41 15.73 -46.22 -4.43
CA SER A 41 17.10 -46.63 -4.04
C SER A 41 18.17 -45.54 -4.21
N ARG A 42 18.06 -44.67 -5.21
CA ARG A 42 19.07 -43.65 -5.51
C ARG A 42 19.08 -42.49 -4.50
N TYR A 43 17.91 -42.05 -4.05
CA TYR A 43 17.80 -40.96 -3.07
C TYR A 43 18.14 -41.42 -1.65
N ASP A 44 17.79 -42.67 -1.30
CA ASP A 44 18.17 -43.28 -0.02
C ASP A 44 19.71 -43.42 0.12
N GLU A 45 20.42 -43.70 -0.99
CA GLU A 45 21.89 -43.75 -0.97
C GLU A 45 22.52 -42.39 -0.66
N ALA A 46 22.06 -41.33 -1.34
CA ALA A 46 22.58 -39.98 -1.11
C ALA A 46 22.35 -39.51 0.34
N LEU A 47 21.16 -39.77 0.90
CA LEU A 47 20.84 -39.45 2.29
C LEU A 47 21.65 -40.29 3.29
N ARG A 48 21.93 -41.56 2.99
CA ARG A 48 22.79 -42.41 3.83
C ARG A 48 24.26 -41.95 3.81
N SER A 49 24.78 -41.57 2.65
CA SER A 49 26.12 -40.97 2.56
C SER A 49 26.20 -39.71 3.40
N LEU A 50 25.22 -38.79 3.24
CA LEU A 50 25.14 -37.58 4.04
C LEU A 50 25.14 -37.90 5.54
N ARG A 51 24.33 -38.88 5.98
CA ARG A 51 24.26 -39.30 7.38
C ARG A 51 25.61 -39.76 7.94
N ALA A 52 26.41 -40.46 7.14
CA ALA A 52 27.74 -40.90 7.55
C ALA A 52 28.74 -39.74 7.69
N ASP A 53 28.51 -38.64 6.98
CA ASP A 53 29.42 -37.49 6.94
C ASP A 53 29.11 -36.41 7.99
N ILE A 54 27.86 -36.33 8.50
CA ILE A 54 27.44 -35.36 9.54
C ILE A 54 28.40 -35.36 10.74
N PHE A 55 28.68 -36.54 11.30
CA PHE A 55 29.51 -36.67 12.51
C PHE A 55 31.02 -36.48 12.26
N LYS A 56 31.44 -36.32 11.01
CA LYS A 56 32.84 -36.02 10.65
C LYS A 56 33.13 -34.52 10.63
N GLN A 57 32.09 -33.67 10.61
CA GLN A 57 32.24 -32.22 10.50
C GLN A 57 32.73 -31.59 11.79
N LYS A 58 33.70 -30.66 11.67
CA LYS A 58 34.28 -29.93 12.81
C LYS A 58 33.60 -28.59 13.06
N SER A 59 33.15 -27.92 12.00
CA SER A 59 32.54 -26.60 12.01
C SER A 59 31.55 -26.54 10.85
N TRP A 60 30.30 -26.19 11.12
CA TRP A 60 29.27 -26.05 10.08
C TRP A 60 29.41 -24.76 9.27
N ARG A 61 30.18 -23.78 9.74
CA ARG A 61 30.42 -22.53 9.00
C ARG A 61 31.27 -22.74 7.75
N ASP A 62 32.16 -23.74 7.78
CA ASP A 62 33.09 -24.04 6.68
C ASP A 62 32.54 -25.08 5.70
N VAL A 63 31.34 -25.61 5.97
CA VAL A 63 30.68 -26.62 5.13
C VAL A 63 29.71 -25.93 4.20
N ASP A 64 29.82 -26.19 2.90
CA ASP A 64 28.86 -25.70 1.91
C ASP A 64 27.45 -26.24 2.21
N PRO A 65 26.44 -25.38 2.46
CA PRO A 65 25.10 -25.82 2.77
C PRO A 65 24.47 -26.72 1.72
N MET A 66 24.85 -26.56 0.45
CA MET A 66 24.33 -27.39 -0.63
C MET A 66 24.71 -28.87 -0.49
N LEU A 67 25.74 -29.22 0.28
CA LEU A 67 26.08 -30.62 0.55
C LEU A 67 24.98 -31.35 1.33
N TYR A 68 24.28 -30.66 2.24
CA TYR A 68 23.20 -31.24 3.03
C TYR A 68 21.79 -30.80 2.58
N LEU A 69 21.66 -29.68 1.86
CA LEU A 69 20.37 -29.22 1.32
C LEU A 69 19.99 -29.93 0.02
N LYS A 70 20.95 -30.15 -0.90
CA LYS A 70 20.66 -30.69 -2.24
C LYS A 70 19.87 -32.01 -2.25
N PRO A 71 20.16 -33.00 -1.39
CA PRO A 71 19.38 -34.23 -1.34
C PRO A 71 17.91 -33.99 -0.96
N LEU A 72 17.64 -33.01 -0.08
CA LEU A 72 16.29 -32.65 0.35
C LEU A 72 15.56 -31.81 -0.72
N LEU A 73 16.26 -30.86 -1.34
CA LEU A 73 15.71 -30.02 -2.41
C LEU A 73 15.31 -30.84 -3.64
N LEU A 74 16.09 -31.88 -3.97
CA LEU A 74 15.76 -32.79 -5.06
C LEU A 74 14.45 -33.56 -4.81
N LEU A 75 14.15 -33.89 -3.54
CA LEU A 75 12.91 -34.58 -3.18
C LEU A 75 11.67 -33.68 -3.32
N ILE A 76 11.80 -32.36 -3.14
CA ILE A 76 10.65 -31.45 -3.28
C ILE A 76 10.41 -30.98 -4.72
N LYS A 77 11.44 -31.06 -5.58
CA LYS A 77 11.38 -30.59 -6.96
C LYS A 77 11.00 -31.68 -7.97
N THR A 78 11.22 -32.95 -7.62
CA THR A 78 11.04 -34.07 -8.54
C THR A 78 9.56 -34.50 -8.57
N PRO A 79 8.89 -34.48 -9.73
CA PRO A 79 7.45 -34.68 -9.83
C PRO A 79 6.98 -36.09 -9.45
N ASP A 80 7.83 -37.10 -9.57
CA ASP A 80 7.48 -38.50 -9.29
C ASP A 80 7.58 -38.85 -7.79
N ILE A 81 8.01 -37.92 -6.94
CA ILE A 81 8.14 -38.15 -5.50
C ILE A 81 6.76 -38.03 -4.84
N SER A 82 6.40 -39.04 -4.04
CA SER A 82 5.14 -39.07 -3.31
C SER A 82 5.00 -37.93 -2.29
N GLY A 83 3.79 -37.40 -2.12
CA GLY A 83 3.47 -36.36 -1.13
C GLY A 83 4.05 -36.58 0.28
N PRO A 84 3.95 -37.77 0.92
CA PRO A 84 4.53 -38.01 2.25
C PRO A 84 6.05 -37.79 2.34
N VAL A 85 6.79 -38.14 1.28
CA VAL A 85 8.25 -37.94 1.22
C VAL A 85 8.57 -36.46 1.01
N THR A 86 7.87 -35.81 0.07
CA THR A 86 7.97 -34.37 -0.20
C THR A 86 7.68 -33.56 1.08
N GLY A 87 6.61 -33.90 1.80
CA GLY A 87 6.25 -33.26 3.06
C GLY A 87 7.31 -33.43 4.16
N ALA A 88 7.88 -34.64 4.31
CA ALA A 88 8.96 -34.87 5.25
C ALA A 88 10.22 -34.07 4.90
N ALA A 89 10.58 -33.99 3.61
CA ALA A 89 11.71 -33.19 3.14
C ALA A 89 11.48 -31.69 3.36
N ALA A 90 10.26 -31.19 3.13
CA ALA A 90 9.90 -29.80 3.40
C ALA A 90 10.00 -29.45 4.90
N VAL A 91 9.53 -30.32 5.80
CA VAL A 91 9.67 -30.11 7.25
C VAL A 91 11.14 -30.10 7.68
N ALA A 92 11.95 -31.04 7.15
CA ALA A 92 13.39 -31.06 7.40
C ALA A 92 14.08 -29.75 6.97
N LEU A 93 13.72 -29.23 5.80
CA LEU A 93 14.22 -27.93 5.32
C LEU A 93 13.83 -26.79 6.26
N GLN A 94 12.60 -26.75 6.76
CA GLN A 94 12.19 -25.74 7.74
C GLN A 94 13.03 -25.79 9.01
N HIS A 95 13.27 -26.98 9.58
CA HIS A 95 14.07 -27.12 10.80
C HIS A 95 15.54 -26.75 10.57
N ILE A 96 16.10 -27.08 9.41
CA ILE A 96 17.46 -26.66 9.03
C ILE A 96 17.53 -25.13 8.92
N LEU A 97 16.56 -24.49 8.26
CA LEU A 97 16.53 -23.03 8.08
C LEU A 97 16.31 -22.26 9.40
N ARG A 98 15.57 -22.84 10.37
CA ARG A 98 15.41 -22.25 11.72
C ARG A 98 16.60 -22.47 12.64
N SER A 99 17.56 -23.31 12.23
CA SER A 99 18.76 -23.61 13.01
C SER A 99 19.94 -22.74 12.57
N ASP A 100 20.99 -22.73 13.39
CA ASP A 100 22.24 -22.02 13.09
C ASP A 100 23.16 -22.78 12.11
N LEU A 101 22.62 -23.71 11.30
CA LEU A 101 23.36 -24.37 10.22
C LEU A 101 23.69 -23.40 9.08
N ILE A 102 22.79 -22.46 8.78
CA ILE A 102 22.95 -21.50 7.69
C ILE A 102 22.90 -20.09 8.29
N THR A 103 24.08 -19.50 8.44
CA THR A 103 24.27 -18.16 9.00
C THR A 103 24.88 -17.23 7.96
N LEU A 104 24.96 -15.93 8.24
CA LEU A 104 25.66 -14.96 7.39
C LEU A 104 27.15 -15.24 7.22
N GLN A 105 27.73 -16.04 8.12
CA GLN A 105 29.15 -16.38 8.12
C GLN A 105 29.42 -17.73 7.46
N THR A 106 28.38 -18.48 7.09
CA THR A 106 28.52 -19.79 6.46
C THR A 106 28.99 -19.61 5.01
N VAL A 107 29.91 -20.46 4.56
CA VAL A 107 30.38 -20.45 3.17
C VAL A 107 29.22 -20.67 2.19
N ASN A 108 29.20 -19.93 1.08
CA ASN A 108 28.16 -20.02 0.05
C ASN A 108 26.70 -19.86 0.57
N ALA A 109 26.49 -19.17 1.70
CA ALA A 109 25.16 -18.97 2.27
C ALA A 109 24.18 -18.27 1.29
N GLU A 110 24.65 -17.26 0.56
CA GLU A 110 23.86 -16.53 -0.44
C GLU A 110 23.36 -17.44 -1.56
N ALA A 111 24.26 -18.20 -2.20
CA ALA A 111 23.88 -19.13 -3.26
C ALA A 111 22.92 -20.21 -2.73
N SER A 112 23.17 -20.69 -1.52
CA SER A 112 22.36 -21.76 -0.91
C SER A 112 20.95 -21.32 -0.57
N ILE A 113 20.77 -20.14 0.05
CA ILE A 113 19.45 -19.66 0.44
C ILE A 113 18.59 -19.29 -0.77
N ASN A 114 19.19 -18.68 -1.80
CA ASN A 114 18.50 -18.40 -3.05
C ASN A 114 18.06 -19.71 -3.74
N GLN A 115 18.93 -20.74 -3.77
CA GLN A 115 18.58 -22.04 -4.35
C GLN A 115 17.44 -22.73 -3.59
N VAL A 116 17.41 -22.65 -2.26
CA VAL A 116 16.30 -23.20 -1.45
C VAL A 116 14.97 -22.58 -1.84
N VAL A 117 14.93 -21.25 -1.98
CA VAL A 117 13.72 -20.54 -2.39
C VAL A 117 13.34 -20.92 -3.81
N GLU A 118 14.27 -20.89 -4.76
CA GLU A 118 14.01 -21.27 -6.16
C GLU A 118 13.43 -22.68 -6.29
N ASP A 119 14.05 -23.68 -5.65
CA ASP A 119 13.58 -25.06 -5.71
C ASP A 119 12.22 -25.24 -5.00
N ALA A 120 11.98 -24.52 -3.90
CA ALA A 120 10.69 -24.52 -3.22
C ALA A 120 9.56 -23.87 -4.06
N THR A 121 9.85 -22.78 -4.80
CA THR A 121 8.87 -22.18 -5.73
C THR A 121 8.55 -23.09 -6.91
N GLN A 122 9.46 -24.02 -7.25
CA GLN A 122 9.32 -25.00 -8.32
C GLN A 122 8.84 -26.38 -7.80
N CYS A 123 8.33 -26.46 -6.57
CA CYS A 123 7.92 -27.71 -5.96
C CYS A 123 6.90 -28.47 -6.83
N ARG A 124 7.14 -29.77 -7.02
CA ARG A 124 6.26 -30.70 -7.72
C ARG A 124 6.29 -32.03 -6.99
N PHE A 125 5.16 -32.72 -6.92
CA PHE A 125 5.06 -34.03 -6.31
C PHE A 125 3.91 -34.83 -6.91
N GLU A 126 3.94 -36.14 -6.72
CA GLU A 126 2.90 -37.05 -7.15
C GLU A 126 1.69 -36.85 -6.25
N SER A 127 0.62 -36.30 -6.84
CA SER A 127 -0.65 -36.06 -6.16
C SER A 127 -1.21 -37.37 -5.62
N THR A 128 -1.62 -37.39 -4.35
CA THR A 128 -2.29 -38.55 -3.76
C THR A 128 -3.78 -38.59 -4.11
N TYR A 129 -4.27 -37.62 -4.88
CA TYR A 129 -5.60 -37.60 -5.44
C TYR A 129 -5.81 -38.69 -6.49
N ASN A 130 -6.76 -39.58 -6.22
CA ASN A 130 -7.30 -40.50 -7.21
C ASN A 130 -8.81 -40.21 -7.40
N PRO A 131 -9.26 -39.78 -8.59
CA PRO A 131 -10.67 -39.51 -8.85
C PRO A 131 -11.59 -40.73 -8.64
N ASP A 132 -11.04 -41.95 -8.74
CA ASP A 132 -11.78 -43.21 -8.64
C ASP A 132 -11.88 -43.74 -7.20
N ASP A 133 -11.16 -43.15 -6.23
CA ASP A 133 -11.20 -43.55 -4.82
C ASP A 133 -12.13 -42.62 -4.02
N ASN A 134 -13.27 -43.16 -3.56
CA ASN A 134 -14.26 -42.42 -2.74
C ASN A 134 -13.71 -41.97 -1.36
N ARG A 135 -12.44 -42.23 -1.05
CA ARG A 135 -11.77 -41.74 0.16
C ARG A 135 -11.08 -40.40 -0.14
N GLN A 136 -11.58 -39.33 0.47
CA GLN A 136 -10.95 -38.01 0.47
C GLN A 136 -9.52 -38.07 1.03
N HIS A 137 -8.51 -38.08 0.16
CA HIS A 137 -7.09 -38.00 0.53
C HIS A 137 -6.43 -36.65 0.21
N HIS A 138 -7.20 -35.64 -0.20
CA HIS A 138 -6.73 -34.27 -0.50
C HIS A 138 -5.99 -33.59 0.66
N SER A 139 -6.31 -33.95 1.91
CA SER A 139 -5.68 -33.37 3.10
C SER A 139 -4.18 -33.60 3.19
N LYS A 140 -3.67 -34.67 2.58
CA LYS A 140 -2.23 -34.95 2.54
C LYS A 140 -1.50 -34.03 1.58
N ASP A 141 -2.06 -33.82 0.39
CA ASP A 141 -1.47 -32.94 -0.62
C ASP A 141 -1.52 -31.47 -0.16
N GLU A 142 -2.61 -31.04 0.48
CA GLU A 142 -2.71 -29.73 1.12
C GLU A 142 -1.64 -29.51 2.19
N LEU A 143 -1.38 -30.53 3.02
CA LEU A 143 -0.34 -30.46 4.06
C LEU A 143 1.06 -30.29 3.45
N VAL A 144 1.33 -30.95 2.32
CA VAL A 144 2.60 -30.79 1.59
C VAL A 144 2.74 -29.35 1.10
N LEU A 145 1.73 -28.81 0.43
CA LEU A 145 1.75 -27.43 -0.06
C LEU A 145 1.87 -26.41 1.08
N LEU A 146 1.20 -26.64 2.21
CA LEU A 146 1.37 -25.86 3.42
C LEU A 146 2.82 -25.88 3.91
N ASN A 147 3.45 -27.05 3.95
CA ASN A 147 4.86 -27.18 4.33
C ASN A 147 5.79 -26.43 3.35
N ILE A 148 5.46 -26.36 2.06
CA ILE A 148 6.21 -25.58 1.07
C ILE A 148 6.06 -24.06 1.33
N ILE A 149 4.85 -23.57 1.58
CA ILE A 149 4.63 -22.17 1.98
C ILE A 149 5.46 -21.84 3.23
N GLN A 150 5.51 -22.77 4.19
CA GLN A 150 6.33 -22.61 5.40
C GLN A 150 7.83 -22.66 5.11
N VAL A 151 8.32 -23.47 4.15
CA VAL A 151 9.73 -23.42 3.70
C VAL A 151 10.06 -22.04 3.14
N LEU A 152 9.24 -21.53 2.22
CA LEU A 152 9.43 -20.20 1.62
C LEU A 152 9.46 -19.11 2.69
N THR A 153 8.49 -19.12 3.61
CA THR A 153 8.41 -18.15 4.71
C THR A 153 9.62 -18.23 5.63
N THR A 154 10.00 -19.45 6.02
CA THR A 154 11.12 -19.69 6.94
C THR A 154 12.45 -19.30 6.29
N ALA A 155 12.62 -19.50 4.98
CA ALA A 155 13.81 -19.07 4.25
C ALA A 155 13.98 -17.55 4.27
N VAL A 156 12.88 -16.80 4.13
CA VAL A 156 12.90 -15.32 4.20
C VAL A 156 13.12 -14.83 5.64
N GLU A 157 12.54 -15.51 6.63
CA GLU A 157 12.64 -15.18 8.06
C GLU A 157 14.00 -15.55 8.70
N CYS A 158 14.72 -16.53 8.15
CA CYS A 158 15.97 -17.01 8.75
C CYS A 158 17.09 -15.96 8.69
N GLN A 159 18.15 -16.19 9.48
CA GLN A 159 19.29 -15.27 9.55
C GLN A 159 19.93 -15.00 8.18
N ALA A 160 20.10 -16.04 7.36
CA ALA A 160 20.63 -15.93 6.01
C ALA A 160 19.63 -15.34 5.01
N GLY A 161 18.36 -15.15 5.38
CA GLY A 161 17.31 -14.64 4.51
C GLY A 161 17.60 -13.24 3.96
N ILE A 162 18.43 -12.44 4.62
CA ILE A 162 18.92 -11.12 4.13
C ILE A 162 19.72 -11.21 2.82
N LEU A 163 20.29 -12.38 2.53
CA LEU A 163 21.08 -12.66 1.34
C LEU A 163 20.21 -13.10 0.14
N ILE A 164 18.89 -13.19 0.30
CA ILE A 164 17.97 -13.50 -0.80
C ILE A 164 17.89 -12.29 -1.73
N ASN A 165 18.04 -12.51 -3.03
CA ASN A 165 18.03 -11.46 -4.05
C ASN A 165 16.60 -10.96 -4.31
N ASP A 166 16.47 -9.70 -4.76
CA ASP A 166 15.18 -9.04 -5.02
C ASP A 166 14.21 -9.93 -5.83
N GLU A 167 14.68 -10.49 -6.96
CA GLU A 167 13.87 -11.31 -7.86
C GLU A 167 13.40 -12.62 -7.21
N VAL A 168 14.27 -13.26 -6.41
CA VAL A 168 13.97 -14.52 -5.74
C VAL A 168 12.99 -14.31 -4.59
N LEU A 169 13.10 -13.20 -3.85
CA LEU A 169 12.13 -12.81 -2.84
C LEU A 169 10.75 -12.57 -3.46
N CYS A 170 10.68 -11.83 -4.57
CA CYS A 170 9.41 -11.57 -5.24
C CYS A 170 8.77 -12.87 -5.76
N LYS A 171 9.57 -13.79 -6.33
CA LYS A 171 9.09 -15.14 -6.69
C LYS A 171 8.56 -15.91 -5.49
N ALA A 172 9.20 -15.83 -4.33
CA ALA A 172 8.71 -16.47 -3.10
C ALA A 172 7.35 -15.93 -2.67
N PHE A 173 7.19 -14.60 -2.70
CA PHE A 173 5.94 -13.92 -2.39
C PHE A 173 4.82 -14.32 -3.37
N GLN A 174 5.09 -14.25 -4.68
CA GLN A 174 4.13 -14.64 -5.71
C GLN A 174 3.75 -16.12 -5.62
N ALA A 175 4.72 -17.02 -5.45
CA ALA A 175 4.45 -18.45 -5.29
C ALA A 175 3.60 -18.73 -4.03
N SER A 176 3.91 -18.06 -2.91
CA SER A 176 3.11 -18.20 -1.68
C SER A 176 1.67 -17.77 -1.90
N PHE A 177 1.44 -16.65 -2.60
CA PHE A 177 0.10 -16.18 -2.98
C PHE A 177 -0.61 -17.19 -3.89
N MET A 178 0.03 -17.61 -4.99
CA MET A 178 -0.54 -18.51 -6.00
C MET A 178 -0.92 -19.89 -5.44
N LEU A 179 -0.24 -20.38 -4.40
CA LEU A 179 -0.60 -21.63 -3.72
C LEU A 179 -1.90 -21.53 -2.90
N GLY A 180 -2.26 -20.33 -2.44
CA GLY A 180 -3.46 -20.08 -1.64
C GLY A 180 -4.61 -19.40 -2.40
N ASP A 181 -4.36 -18.93 -3.62
CA ASP A 181 -5.33 -18.21 -4.45
C ASP A 181 -6.50 -19.13 -4.84
N PRO A 182 -7.76 -18.76 -4.55
CA PRO A 182 -8.94 -19.54 -4.91
C PRO A 182 -9.10 -19.80 -6.42
N VAL A 183 -8.45 -19.01 -7.29
CA VAL A 183 -8.54 -19.19 -8.75
C VAL A 183 -7.60 -20.29 -9.24
N THR A 184 -6.40 -20.39 -8.68
CA THR A 184 -5.35 -21.29 -9.14
C THR A 184 -5.32 -22.61 -8.37
N LYS A 185 -5.76 -22.61 -7.11
CA LYS A 185 -5.82 -23.82 -6.30
C LYS A 185 -6.95 -24.76 -6.79
N PRO A 186 -6.75 -26.08 -6.76
CA PRO A 186 -7.82 -27.06 -6.96
C PRO A 186 -9.03 -26.80 -6.04
N LYS A 187 -10.25 -26.96 -6.57
CA LYS A 187 -11.50 -26.68 -5.84
C LYS A 187 -11.71 -27.63 -4.67
N GLU A 188 -11.07 -28.80 -4.74
CA GLU A 188 -11.10 -29.85 -3.73
C GLU A 188 -10.26 -29.50 -2.50
N TYR A 189 -9.39 -28.48 -2.59
CA TYR A 189 -8.56 -28.05 -1.48
C TYR A 189 -9.30 -27.11 -0.53
N GLY A 190 -9.11 -27.35 0.77
CA GLY A 190 -9.70 -26.57 1.84
C GLY A 190 -9.27 -25.10 1.89
N GLU A 191 -9.86 -24.37 2.84
CA GLU A 191 -9.59 -22.94 3.05
C GLU A 191 -8.28 -22.66 3.79
N ILE A 192 -7.77 -23.65 4.53
CA ILE A 192 -6.61 -23.52 5.42
C ILE A 192 -5.38 -23.05 4.66
N ILE A 193 -5.12 -23.62 3.48
CA ILE A 193 -3.97 -23.21 2.64
C ILE A 193 -4.02 -21.73 2.25
N GLY A 194 -5.22 -21.21 1.98
CA GLY A 194 -5.43 -19.79 1.67
C GLY A 194 -5.12 -18.89 2.86
N VAL A 195 -5.49 -19.31 4.07
CA VAL A 195 -5.17 -18.56 5.30
C VAL A 195 -3.66 -18.50 5.54
N TYR A 196 -2.96 -19.63 5.45
CA TYR A 196 -1.52 -19.67 5.68
C TYR A 196 -0.72 -18.98 4.57
N SER A 197 -1.16 -19.07 3.32
CA SER A 197 -0.62 -18.30 2.20
C SER A 197 -0.66 -16.79 2.47
N ARG A 198 -1.82 -16.26 2.89
CA ARG A 198 -1.95 -14.84 3.25
C ARG A 198 -1.04 -14.44 4.42
N GLN A 199 -0.96 -15.28 5.45
CA GLN A 199 -0.06 -15.04 6.59
C GLN A 199 1.42 -15.03 6.18
N ALA A 200 1.83 -15.94 5.28
CA ALA A 200 3.18 -16.01 4.73
C ALA A 200 3.53 -14.73 3.96
N CYS A 201 2.67 -14.33 3.01
CA CYS A 201 2.82 -13.08 2.27
C CYS A 201 2.95 -11.87 3.21
N GLY A 202 2.09 -11.78 4.23
CA GLY A 202 2.15 -10.69 5.20
C GLY A 202 3.43 -10.66 6.03
N ARG A 203 4.00 -11.83 6.37
CA ARG A 203 5.33 -11.91 7.03
C ARG A 203 6.44 -11.42 6.12
N MET A 204 6.44 -11.83 4.86
CA MET A 204 7.42 -11.37 3.86
C MET A 204 7.35 -9.85 3.64
N VAL A 205 6.13 -9.29 3.53
CA VAL A 205 5.91 -7.83 3.42
C VAL A 205 6.43 -7.10 4.66
N ARG A 206 6.09 -7.55 5.87
CA ARG A 206 6.59 -6.93 7.12
C ARG A 206 8.11 -6.92 7.19
N LEU A 207 8.76 -8.02 6.80
CA LEU A 207 10.21 -8.11 6.80
C LEU A 207 10.83 -7.18 5.77
N LEU A 208 10.32 -7.17 4.54
CA LEU A 208 10.84 -6.35 3.45
C LEU A 208 10.73 -4.85 3.77
N PHE A 209 9.54 -4.38 4.11
CA PHE A 209 9.29 -2.96 4.38
C PHE A 209 9.84 -2.52 5.74
N GLY A 210 9.80 -3.38 6.77
CA GLY A 210 10.42 -3.10 8.06
C GLY A 210 11.95 -2.99 7.96
N ARG A 211 12.60 -3.77 7.08
CA ARG A 211 14.03 -3.62 6.78
C ARG A 211 14.32 -2.27 6.14
N LEU A 212 13.57 -1.87 5.11
CA LEU A 212 13.71 -0.54 4.51
C LEU A 212 13.58 0.58 5.56
N ALA A 213 12.58 0.50 6.45
CA ALA A 213 12.42 1.46 7.55
C ALA A 213 13.69 1.54 8.42
N SER A 214 14.21 0.39 8.87
CA SER A 214 15.42 0.34 9.69
C SER A 214 16.68 0.86 8.99
N VAL A 215 16.81 0.63 7.67
CA VAL A 215 17.95 1.13 6.88
C VAL A 215 17.89 2.65 6.77
N SER A 216 16.71 3.21 6.50
CA SER A 216 16.51 4.66 6.43
C SER A 216 16.83 5.34 7.77
N ALA A 217 16.24 4.85 8.86
CA ALA A 217 16.47 5.39 10.21
C ALA A 217 17.94 5.33 10.64
N ASN A 218 18.66 4.26 10.28
CA ASN A 218 20.09 4.12 10.59
C ASN A 218 20.98 5.02 9.73
N SER A 219 20.57 5.33 8.49
CA SER A 219 21.31 6.22 7.60
C SER A 219 21.34 7.67 8.11
N GLU A 220 20.34 8.09 8.89
CA GLU A 220 20.36 9.38 9.57
C GLU A 220 21.25 9.38 10.83
N ALA A 221 21.41 8.22 11.48
CA ALA A 221 22.14 8.08 12.74
C ALA A 221 23.63 7.76 12.61
N THR A 222 24.09 7.23 11.46
CA THR A 222 25.50 6.82 11.27
C THR A 222 26.15 7.49 10.06
N ALA A 223 27.34 8.06 10.26
CA ALA A 223 28.21 8.60 9.21
C ALA A 223 28.89 7.49 8.37
N MET A 224 28.20 6.37 8.14
CA MET A 224 28.65 5.33 7.21
C MET A 224 28.07 5.63 5.83
N SER A 225 28.87 5.46 4.77
CA SER A 225 28.42 5.73 3.41
C SER A 225 27.21 4.82 3.06
N PRO A 226 26.12 5.35 2.49
CA PRO A 226 24.93 4.59 2.09
C PRO A 226 25.24 3.34 1.25
N ASP A 227 26.30 3.39 0.45
CA ASP A 227 26.74 2.29 -0.41
C ASP A 227 27.25 1.05 0.34
N GLN A 228 27.78 1.20 1.57
CA GLN A 228 28.29 0.07 2.36
C GLN A 228 27.18 -0.70 3.07
N LEU A 229 26.11 -0.03 3.51
CA LEU A 229 24.89 -0.68 4.03
C LEU A 229 24.05 -1.28 2.90
N ARG A 230 23.94 -0.60 1.75
CA ARG A 230 23.28 -1.12 0.54
C ARG A 230 24.00 -2.35 -0.05
N SER A 231 25.31 -2.46 0.14
CA SER A 231 26.12 -3.61 -0.31
C SER A 231 25.93 -4.90 0.52
N GLN A 232 25.26 -4.84 1.69
CA GLN A 232 25.09 -6.01 2.56
C GLN A 232 23.69 -6.64 2.51
N CYS A 233 22.72 -5.99 1.85
CA CYS A 233 21.32 -6.43 1.81
C CYS A 233 20.88 -6.66 0.36
N CYS A 234 20.39 -7.85 0.03
CA CYS A 234 20.07 -8.24 -1.35
C CYS A 234 18.61 -7.96 -1.79
N HIS A 235 17.69 -7.65 -0.87
CA HIS A 235 16.34 -7.19 -1.21
C HIS A 235 16.02 -5.83 -0.58
N GLY A 236 15.81 -4.85 -1.46
CA GLY A 236 15.69 -3.43 -1.11
C GLY A 236 14.51 -2.76 -1.80
N VAL A 237 14.73 -1.53 -2.28
CA VAL A 237 13.68 -0.71 -2.93
C VAL A 237 13.09 -1.43 -4.15
N LYS A 238 13.92 -2.16 -4.90
CA LYS A 238 13.49 -2.92 -6.07
C LYS A 238 12.51 -4.04 -5.71
N ALA A 239 12.85 -4.92 -4.75
CA ALA A 239 11.89 -5.93 -4.30
C ALA A 239 10.59 -5.33 -3.76
N ALA A 240 10.67 -4.20 -3.03
CA ALA A 240 9.47 -3.52 -2.55
C ALA A 240 8.61 -2.99 -3.70
N ALA A 241 9.23 -2.41 -4.72
CA ALA A 241 8.56 -1.98 -5.94
C ALA A 241 7.94 -3.17 -6.69
N ASP A 242 8.66 -4.28 -6.87
CA ASP A 242 8.16 -5.48 -7.55
C ASP A 242 6.96 -6.11 -6.81
N VAL A 243 6.98 -6.09 -5.46
CA VAL A 243 5.84 -6.54 -4.65
C VAL A 243 4.65 -5.60 -4.82
N LEU A 244 4.86 -4.27 -4.76
CA LEU A 244 3.78 -3.30 -4.98
C LEU A 244 3.21 -3.39 -6.40
N ASP A 245 4.04 -3.56 -7.41
CA ASP A 245 3.62 -3.75 -8.81
C ASP A 245 2.75 -5.00 -8.97
N PHE A 246 3.13 -6.11 -8.34
CA PHE A 246 2.28 -7.29 -8.30
C PHE A 246 0.92 -7.01 -7.64
N LEU A 247 0.88 -6.27 -6.53
CA LEU A 247 -0.37 -5.89 -5.85
C LEU A 247 -1.22 -4.95 -6.71
N VAL A 248 -0.60 -4.01 -7.44
CA VAL A 248 -1.27 -3.17 -8.43
C VAL A 248 -1.88 -4.03 -9.52
N GLY A 249 -1.17 -5.06 -10.00
CA GLY A 249 -1.67 -6.02 -10.97
C GLY A 249 -2.87 -6.84 -10.47
N LEU A 250 -2.98 -7.09 -9.17
CA LEU A 250 -4.16 -7.72 -8.54
C LEU A 250 -5.34 -6.75 -8.41
N LEU A 251 -5.08 -5.47 -8.13
CA LEU A 251 -6.09 -4.42 -8.02
C LEU A 251 -6.62 -3.96 -9.38
N ALA A 252 -5.81 -4.09 -10.44
CA ALA A 252 -6.17 -3.68 -11.78
C ALA A 252 -7.36 -4.51 -12.29
N VAL A 253 -8.45 -3.81 -12.59
CA VAL A 253 -9.64 -4.41 -13.21
C VAL A 253 -9.26 -4.80 -14.63
N LYS A 254 -9.11 -6.10 -14.91
CA LYS A 254 -8.90 -6.58 -16.28
C LYS A 254 -10.22 -6.48 -17.03
N ASP A 255 -10.31 -5.52 -17.95
CA ASP A 255 -11.43 -5.45 -18.89
C ASP A 255 -11.60 -6.80 -19.58
N SER A 256 -12.85 -7.28 -19.63
CA SER A 256 -13.27 -8.55 -20.23
C SER A 256 -13.05 -8.65 -21.75
N ASN A 257 -12.24 -7.77 -22.35
CA ASN A 257 -11.88 -7.74 -23.77
C ASN A 257 -10.40 -8.05 -24.07
N GLY A 258 -9.57 -8.38 -23.07
CA GLY A 258 -8.24 -8.94 -23.28
C GLY A 258 -8.25 -10.45 -23.09
N LEU A 259 -7.76 -11.22 -24.06
CA LEU A 259 -7.68 -12.69 -24.03
C LEU A 259 -7.06 -13.24 -22.72
N ALA A 260 -7.92 -13.57 -21.75
CA ALA A 260 -7.80 -14.64 -20.75
C ALA A 260 -9.11 -14.68 -19.94
N ALA A 261 -10.22 -14.97 -20.61
CA ALA A 261 -11.47 -15.31 -19.94
C ALA A 261 -11.33 -16.72 -19.31
N SER A 262 -10.74 -16.80 -18.12
CA SER A 262 -11.06 -17.88 -17.19
C SER A 262 -12.16 -17.38 -16.28
N VAL A 263 -13.30 -18.06 -16.32
CA VAL A 263 -14.48 -17.89 -15.44
C VAL A 263 -14.05 -17.60 -14.00
N GLN A 264 -13.97 -16.32 -13.62
CA GLN A 264 -13.78 -15.91 -12.24
C GLN A 264 -15.16 -15.90 -11.59
N SER A 265 -15.34 -16.70 -10.53
CA SER A 265 -16.43 -16.46 -9.60
C SER A 265 -16.24 -15.06 -9.00
N HIS A 266 -17.31 -14.29 -8.83
CA HIS A 266 -17.27 -12.98 -8.16
C HIS A 266 -16.52 -13.04 -6.82
N GLU A 267 -16.65 -14.15 -6.08
CA GLU A 267 -15.97 -14.39 -4.80
C GLU A 267 -14.44 -14.52 -4.91
N GLY A 268 -13.93 -15.17 -5.96
CA GLY A 268 -12.48 -15.34 -6.16
C GLY A 268 -11.78 -14.03 -6.51
N SER A 269 -12.46 -13.16 -7.26
CA SER A 269 -11.99 -11.84 -7.62
C SER A 269 -11.94 -10.92 -6.38
N GLU A 270 -12.98 -10.93 -5.55
CA GLU A 270 -13.05 -10.06 -4.36
C GLU A 270 -12.03 -10.46 -3.27
N ALA A 271 -11.81 -11.75 -3.05
CA ALA A 271 -10.80 -12.22 -2.10
C ALA A 271 -9.38 -11.74 -2.47
N ALA A 272 -9.06 -11.68 -3.77
CA ALA A 272 -7.79 -11.16 -4.26
C ALA A 272 -7.67 -9.64 -4.05
N LEU A 273 -8.75 -8.88 -4.26
CA LEU A 273 -8.78 -7.44 -3.97
C LEU A 273 -8.56 -7.15 -2.48
N LEU A 274 -9.26 -7.87 -1.60
CA LEU A 274 -9.11 -7.71 -0.15
C LEU A 274 -7.69 -8.06 0.32
N PHE A 275 -7.11 -9.13 -0.23
CA PHE A 275 -5.70 -9.45 0.01
C PHE A 275 -4.77 -8.32 -0.43
N ALA A 276 -4.99 -7.75 -1.62
CA ALA A 276 -4.15 -6.68 -2.12
C ALA A 276 -4.24 -5.41 -1.27
N PHE A 277 -5.45 -5.00 -0.86
CA PHE A 277 -5.62 -3.88 0.08
C PHE A 277 -4.92 -4.14 1.42
N GLU A 278 -5.06 -5.35 1.98
CA GLU A 278 -4.41 -5.72 3.24
C GLU A 278 -2.89 -5.66 3.14
N MET A 279 -2.31 -6.17 2.04
CA MET A 279 -0.85 -6.15 1.83
C MET A 279 -0.32 -4.73 1.58
N VAL A 280 -1.06 -3.89 0.84
CA VAL A 280 -0.71 -2.47 0.66
C VAL A 280 -0.71 -1.76 2.01
N HIS A 281 -1.78 -1.90 2.80
CA HIS A 281 -1.85 -1.30 4.13
C HIS A 281 -0.70 -1.78 5.02
N LEU A 282 -0.42 -3.09 5.02
CA LEU A 282 0.66 -3.68 5.80
C LEU A 282 2.04 -3.16 5.37
N ALA A 283 2.28 -2.98 4.07
CA ALA A 283 3.50 -2.39 3.54
C ALA A 283 3.69 -0.95 4.05
N LEU A 284 2.64 -0.13 3.98
CA LEU A 284 2.66 1.26 4.46
C LEU A 284 2.93 1.33 5.96
N VAL A 285 2.25 0.51 6.77
CA VAL A 285 2.45 0.47 8.23
C VAL A 285 3.84 -0.05 8.60
N SER A 286 4.37 -1.01 7.85
CA SER A 286 5.71 -1.57 8.11
C SER A 286 6.83 -0.61 7.75
N LEU A 287 6.65 0.23 6.72
CA LEU A 287 7.61 1.26 6.33
C LEU A 287 7.48 2.52 7.18
N GLY A 288 6.26 2.88 7.56
CA GLY A 288 5.96 4.02 8.41
C GLY A 288 6.38 5.37 7.79
N PRO A 289 6.86 6.33 8.59
CA PRO A 289 7.22 7.67 8.11
C PRO A 289 8.41 7.67 7.13
N GLU A 290 9.23 6.61 7.16
CA GLU A 290 10.38 6.44 6.27
C GLU A 290 9.97 6.31 4.80
N LEU A 291 8.69 6.09 4.49
CA LEU A 291 8.19 6.12 3.11
C LEU A 291 8.55 7.43 2.39
N ALA A 292 8.55 8.56 3.11
CA ALA A 292 8.94 9.85 2.54
C ALA A 292 10.42 9.92 2.11
N ALA A 293 11.28 9.07 2.68
CA ALA A 293 12.69 8.98 2.30
C ALA A 293 12.93 8.21 0.98
N TYR A 294 11.89 7.56 0.44
CA TYR A 294 11.96 6.78 -0.80
C TYR A 294 11.04 7.37 -1.89
N PRO A 295 11.47 8.38 -2.67
CA PRO A 295 10.64 9.05 -3.67
C PRO A 295 10.05 8.11 -4.74
N GLU A 296 10.81 7.08 -5.14
CA GLU A 296 10.35 6.09 -6.11
C GLU A 296 9.15 5.27 -5.59
N LEU A 297 9.22 4.79 -4.35
CA LEU A 297 8.12 4.06 -3.71
C LEU A 297 6.94 4.98 -3.42
N LEU A 298 7.20 6.20 -2.93
CA LEU A 298 6.16 7.18 -2.67
C LEU A 298 5.40 7.52 -3.96
N SER A 299 6.11 7.73 -5.06
CA SER A 299 5.52 7.98 -6.38
C SER A 299 4.66 6.80 -6.84
N MET A 300 5.14 5.56 -6.69
CA MET A 300 4.36 4.37 -7.04
C MET A 300 3.09 4.26 -6.19
N VAL A 301 3.18 4.51 -4.88
CA VAL A 301 2.01 4.53 -3.99
C VAL A 301 1.01 5.61 -4.45
N HIS A 302 1.49 6.83 -4.66
CA HIS A 302 0.68 7.99 -5.03
C HIS A 302 -0.01 7.86 -6.39
N CYS A 303 0.69 7.32 -7.39
CA CYS A 303 0.23 7.34 -8.78
C CYS A 303 -0.39 6.01 -9.23
N GLU A 304 0.15 4.88 -8.79
CA GLU A 304 -0.23 3.56 -9.31
C GLU A 304 -1.12 2.83 -8.32
N VAL A 305 -0.67 2.69 -7.07
CA VAL A 305 -1.42 1.97 -6.03
C VAL A 305 -2.75 2.66 -5.75
N LEU A 306 -2.75 3.96 -5.44
CA LEU A 306 -4.01 4.67 -5.14
C LEU A 306 -4.96 4.70 -6.33
N ALA A 307 -4.46 4.79 -7.57
CA ALA A 307 -5.29 4.75 -8.76
C ALA A 307 -5.93 3.37 -8.95
N ALA A 308 -5.16 2.29 -8.81
CA ALA A 308 -5.67 0.91 -8.89
C ALA A 308 -6.67 0.62 -7.76
N MET A 309 -6.39 1.10 -6.54
CA MET A 309 -7.31 1.01 -5.41
C MET A 309 -8.63 1.71 -5.67
N CYS A 310 -8.62 2.91 -6.26
CA CYS A 310 -9.84 3.61 -6.66
C CYS A 310 -10.68 2.78 -7.64
N GLN A 311 -10.05 2.16 -8.64
CA GLN A 311 -10.76 1.31 -9.61
C GLN A 311 -11.33 0.05 -8.94
N ALA A 312 -10.51 -0.65 -8.14
CA ALA A 312 -10.91 -1.83 -7.40
C ALA A 312 -12.10 -1.56 -6.46
N SER A 313 -12.12 -0.40 -5.78
CA SER A 313 -13.18 -0.03 -4.84
C SER A 313 -14.55 0.18 -5.48
N VAL A 314 -14.62 0.43 -6.79
CA VAL A 314 -15.89 0.54 -7.53
C VAL A 314 -16.48 -0.84 -7.82
N VAL A 315 -15.63 -1.85 -7.98
CA VAL A 315 -16.03 -3.24 -8.24
C VAL A 315 -16.30 -4.00 -6.94
N ALA A 316 -15.59 -3.65 -5.87
CA ALA A 316 -15.74 -4.28 -4.57
C ALA A 316 -17.06 -3.88 -3.89
N SER A 317 -17.83 -4.89 -3.50
CA SER A 317 -19.16 -4.72 -2.91
C SER A 317 -19.19 -4.94 -1.40
N SER A 318 -18.10 -5.44 -0.82
CA SER A 318 -18.02 -5.72 0.61
C SER A 318 -17.73 -4.48 1.47
N PRO A 319 -18.25 -4.45 2.71
CA PRO A 319 -17.85 -3.46 3.72
C PRO A 319 -16.34 -3.50 3.99
N ALA A 320 -15.74 -4.70 3.99
CA ALA A 320 -14.31 -4.90 4.24
C ALA A 320 -13.42 -4.13 3.25
N ALA A 321 -13.81 -4.06 1.97
CA ALA A 321 -13.06 -3.27 0.98
C ALA A 321 -13.11 -1.77 1.29
N SER A 322 -14.26 -1.27 1.75
CA SER A 322 -14.43 0.15 2.12
C SER A 322 -13.57 0.52 3.34
N THR A 323 -13.58 -0.35 4.35
CA THR A 323 -12.69 -0.22 5.52
C THR A 323 -11.22 -0.26 5.09
N ALA A 324 -10.82 -1.18 4.23
CA ALA A 324 -9.44 -1.32 3.81
C ALA A 324 -8.93 -0.08 3.05
N VAL A 325 -9.76 0.52 2.18
CA VAL A 325 -9.44 1.79 1.50
C VAL A 325 -9.26 2.92 2.53
N ALA A 326 -10.17 3.03 3.50
CA ALA A 326 -10.07 4.05 4.54
C ALA A 326 -8.80 3.90 5.39
N GLN A 327 -8.44 2.67 5.76
CA GLN A 327 -7.21 2.39 6.52
C GLN A 327 -5.94 2.71 5.72
N VAL A 328 -5.90 2.45 4.42
CA VAL A 328 -4.77 2.88 3.57
C VAL A 328 -4.67 4.41 3.50
N VAL A 329 -5.80 5.11 3.34
CA VAL A 329 -5.83 6.58 3.36
C VAL A 329 -5.34 7.13 4.70
N LEU A 330 -5.83 6.57 5.81
CA LEU A 330 -5.42 6.95 7.16
C LEU A 330 -3.92 6.72 7.39
N ALA A 331 -3.41 5.53 7.02
CA ALA A 331 -1.98 5.21 7.15
C ALA A 331 -1.11 6.18 6.34
N LEU A 332 -1.48 6.43 5.08
CA LEU A 332 -0.72 7.33 4.21
C LEU A 332 -0.71 8.77 4.73
N TYR A 333 -1.86 9.27 5.22
CA TYR A 333 -1.89 10.59 5.86
C TYR A 333 -1.07 10.61 7.16
N THR A 334 -1.19 9.58 8.00
CA THR A 334 -0.49 9.52 9.29
C THR A 334 1.04 9.55 9.11
N PHE A 335 1.56 8.86 8.10
CA PHE A 335 3.01 8.75 7.89
C PHE A 335 3.61 9.83 6.97
N VAL A 336 2.86 10.31 5.98
CA VAL A 336 3.38 11.25 4.96
C VAL A 336 2.75 12.64 5.05
N GLY A 337 1.59 12.76 5.72
CA GLY A 337 0.91 14.03 5.99
C GLY A 337 0.49 14.79 4.75
N ALA A 338 0.68 16.11 4.79
CA ALA A 338 0.25 17.05 3.77
C ALA A 338 0.77 16.75 2.35
N GLN A 339 1.91 16.05 2.20
CA GLN A 339 2.47 15.72 0.88
C GLN A 339 1.56 14.77 0.07
N SER A 340 0.70 13.98 0.76
CA SER A 340 -0.24 13.06 0.12
C SER A 340 -1.61 13.67 -0.13
N ILE A 341 -1.91 14.87 0.37
CA ILE A 341 -3.28 15.44 0.37
C ILE A 341 -3.87 15.49 -1.04
N GLY A 342 -3.05 15.74 -2.06
CA GLY A 342 -3.54 15.82 -3.42
C GLY A 342 -4.10 14.52 -3.99
N GLN A 343 -3.46 13.41 -3.66
CA GLN A 343 -3.87 12.08 -4.06
C GLN A 343 -5.02 11.62 -3.16
N LEU A 344 -4.96 11.92 -1.86
CA LEU A 344 -6.03 11.63 -0.92
C LEU A 344 -7.33 12.37 -1.27
N GLU A 345 -7.27 13.61 -1.77
CA GLU A 345 -8.43 14.34 -2.29
C GLU A 345 -9.19 13.51 -3.33
N VAL A 346 -8.47 12.91 -4.29
CA VAL A 346 -9.08 12.09 -5.34
C VAL A 346 -9.73 10.85 -4.75
N VAL A 347 -9.04 10.13 -3.86
CA VAL A 347 -9.57 8.90 -3.24
C VAL A 347 -10.81 9.22 -2.40
N LEU A 348 -10.75 10.27 -1.58
CA LEU A 348 -11.87 10.72 -0.74
C LEU A 348 -13.10 11.06 -1.58
N GLN A 349 -12.94 11.87 -2.64
CA GLN A 349 -14.07 12.28 -3.47
C GLN A 349 -14.62 11.18 -4.37
N ARG A 350 -13.74 10.36 -4.93
CA ARG A 350 -14.14 9.36 -5.93
C ARG A 350 -14.64 8.08 -5.28
N VAL A 351 -14.22 7.79 -4.05
CA VAL A 351 -14.53 6.55 -3.33
C VAL A 351 -15.28 6.84 -2.04
N LEU A 352 -14.57 7.30 -1.00
CA LEU A 352 -15.10 7.28 0.38
C LEU A 352 -16.33 8.18 0.56
N PHE A 353 -16.35 9.39 -0.01
CA PHE A 353 -17.51 10.29 0.07
C PHE A 353 -18.72 9.73 -0.67
N LYS A 354 -18.52 9.08 -1.82
CA LYS A 354 -19.62 8.46 -2.57
C LYS A 354 -20.20 7.29 -1.81
N LEU A 355 -19.35 6.40 -1.31
CA LEU A 355 -19.77 5.23 -0.53
C LEU A 355 -20.49 5.67 0.75
N ALA A 356 -19.97 6.66 1.47
CA ALA A 356 -20.60 7.21 2.67
C ALA A 356 -21.93 7.94 2.38
N ASP A 357 -22.10 8.56 1.21
CA ASP A 357 -23.38 9.11 0.74
C ASP A 357 -24.37 8.03 0.26
N GLY A 358 -23.98 6.75 0.28
CA GLY A 358 -24.79 5.63 -0.19
C GLY A 358 -24.84 5.49 -1.72
N GLN A 359 -23.93 6.15 -2.44
CA GLN A 359 -23.84 6.04 -3.89
C GLN A 359 -23.00 4.82 -4.29
N GLY A 360 -23.58 3.91 -5.06
CA GLY A 360 -22.88 2.73 -5.56
C GLY A 360 -22.62 1.65 -4.51
N VAL A 361 -23.24 1.75 -3.32
CA VAL A 361 -23.14 0.72 -2.28
C VAL A 361 -24.08 -0.45 -2.56
N SER A 362 -23.63 -1.66 -2.23
CA SER A 362 -24.46 -2.88 -2.32
C SER A 362 -25.38 -3.07 -1.12
N GLY A 363 -25.07 -2.44 0.02
CA GLY A 363 -25.86 -2.50 1.25
C GLY A 363 -25.49 -1.42 2.26
N ALA A 364 -26.35 -1.23 3.26
CA ALA A 364 -26.17 -0.22 4.30
C ALA A 364 -24.90 -0.43 5.15
N GLU A 365 -24.44 -1.68 5.30
CA GLU A 365 -23.20 -2.01 6.01
C GLU A 365 -21.96 -1.45 5.29
N GLN A 366 -21.95 -1.42 3.96
CA GLN A 366 -20.85 -0.85 3.18
C GLN A 366 -20.80 0.67 3.33
N GLN A 367 -21.97 1.33 3.32
CA GLN A 367 -22.08 2.75 3.62
C GLN A 367 -21.60 3.06 5.04
N GLN A 368 -21.99 2.24 6.01
CA GLN A 368 -21.56 2.38 7.40
C GLN A 368 -20.04 2.25 7.53
N ALA A 369 -19.43 1.22 6.93
CA ALA A 369 -17.98 1.01 6.96
C ALA A 369 -17.20 2.18 6.33
N ALA A 370 -17.70 2.77 5.24
CA ALA A 370 -17.10 3.95 4.64
C ALA A 370 -17.20 5.18 5.57
N LEU A 371 -18.32 5.34 6.28
CA LEU A 371 -18.53 6.45 7.21
C LEU A 371 -17.69 6.30 8.49
N GLU A 372 -17.54 5.09 9.02
CA GLU A 372 -16.62 4.77 10.12
C GLU A 372 -15.17 5.06 9.71
N GLY A 373 -14.78 4.65 8.51
CA GLY A 373 -13.45 4.97 7.97
C GLY A 373 -13.20 6.48 7.82
N LEU A 374 -14.21 7.25 7.41
CA LEU A 374 -14.11 8.72 7.39
C LEU A 374 -13.98 9.30 8.81
N LEU A 375 -14.68 8.74 9.79
CA LEU A 375 -14.57 9.15 11.19
C LEU A 375 -13.14 8.94 11.72
N ASP A 376 -12.53 7.79 11.45
CA ASP A 376 -11.14 7.51 11.83
C ASP A 376 -10.18 8.53 11.21
N ILE A 377 -10.39 8.90 9.94
CA ILE A 377 -9.59 9.93 9.24
C ILE A 377 -9.82 11.32 9.86
N ILE A 378 -11.04 11.66 10.26
CA ILE A 378 -11.35 12.92 10.96
C ILE A 378 -10.62 13.01 12.30
N HIS A 379 -10.44 11.89 12.99
CA HIS A 379 -9.69 11.81 14.24
C HIS A 379 -8.18 11.89 14.07
N ALA A 380 -7.67 11.75 12.84
CA ALA A 380 -6.24 11.89 12.59
C ALA A 380 -5.77 13.33 12.90
N PRO A 381 -4.71 13.49 13.72
CA PRO A 381 -4.28 14.80 14.17
C PRO A 381 -3.79 15.65 12.99
N GLY A 382 -4.25 16.90 12.90
CA GLY A 382 -3.90 17.82 11.82
C GLY A 382 -4.69 17.63 10.51
N PHE A 383 -5.40 16.51 10.33
CA PHE A 383 -6.04 16.18 9.04
C PHE A 383 -7.02 17.25 8.56
N LEU A 384 -7.92 17.69 9.44
CA LEU A 384 -8.92 18.71 9.09
C LEU A 384 -8.28 20.04 8.70
N HIS A 385 -7.20 20.43 9.37
CA HIS A 385 -6.46 21.64 9.06
C HIS A 385 -5.76 21.52 7.71
N ASP A 386 -5.02 20.43 7.49
CA ASP A 386 -4.30 20.21 6.25
C ASP A 386 -5.25 20.07 5.06
N MET A 387 -6.38 19.41 5.23
CA MET A 387 -7.45 19.34 4.22
C MET A 387 -7.98 20.73 3.87
N PHE A 388 -8.28 21.57 4.88
CA PHE A 388 -8.79 22.91 4.63
C PHE A 388 -7.75 23.79 3.91
N VAL A 389 -6.50 23.79 4.39
CA VAL A 389 -5.42 24.64 3.84
C VAL A 389 -5.00 24.18 2.44
N ASN A 390 -4.89 22.87 2.20
CA ASN A 390 -4.35 22.34 0.95
C ASN A 390 -5.44 22.02 -0.10
N CYS A 391 -6.73 22.07 0.26
CA CYS A 391 -7.86 21.91 -0.68
C CYS A 391 -8.76 23.15 -0.73
N ASP A 392 -9.50 23.45 0.34
CA ASP A 392 -10.51 24.53 0.34
C ASP A 392 -9.89 25.92 0.09
N CYS A 393 -8.71 26.18 0.65
CA CYS A 393 -7.99 27.44 0.45
C CYS A 393 -7.36 27.57 -0.94
N ARG A 394 -6.96 26.45 -1.57
CA ARG A 394 -6.28 26.43 -2.86
C ARG A 394 -7.26 26.67 -4.00
N LEU A 395 -6.89 27.57 -4.92
CA LEU A 395 -7.75 28.02 -6.00
C LEU A 395 -8.05 26.91 -7.02
N GLU A 396 -7.07 26.05 -7.29
CA GLU A 396 -7.08 24.96 -8.25
C GLU A 396 -7.73 23.66 -7.75
N ARG A 397 -8.04 23.59 -6.45
CA ARG A 397 -8.51 22.38 -5.76
C ARG A 397 -9.98 22.45 -5.42
N SER A 398 -10.57 21.32 -5.06
CA SER A 398 -11.95 21.27 -4.59
C SER A 398 -12.09 21.74 -3.14
N ASP A 399 -13.33 22.06 -2.74
CA ASP A 399 -13.66 22.41 -1.35
C ASP A 399 -13.93 21.14 -0.51
N LEU A 400 -12.89 20.33 -0.31
CA LEU A 400 -12.98 19.00 0.30
C LEU A 400 -13.52 19.03 1.75
N PHE A 401 -13.05 19.97 2.57
CA PHE A 401 -13.55 20.16 3.94
C PHE A 401 -15.03 20.55 3.94
N SER A 402 -15.40 21.50 3.08
CA SER A 402 -16.80 21.94 2.95
C SER A 402 -17.72 20.80 2.46
N GLN A 403 -17.24 19.96 1.55
CA GLN A 403 -17.95 18.77 1.07
C GLN A 403 -18.14 17.75 2.19
N LEU A 404 -17.11 17.48 3.00
CA LEU A 404 -17.21 16.59 4.15
C LEU A 404 -18.26 17.07 5.16
N CYS A 405 -18.20 18.36 5.55
CA CYS A 405 -19.20 18.97 6.43
C CYS A 405 -20.62 18.80 5.89
N THR A 406 -20.80 19.07 4.60
CA THR A 406 -22.12 18.97 3.94
C THR A 406 -22.63 17.53 3.94
N LEU A 407 -21.76 16.56 3.66
CA LEU A 407 -22.07 15.15 3.67
C LEU A 407 -22.51 14.69 5.08
N LEU A 408 -21.71 14.97 6.11
CA LEU A 408 -22.02 14.58 7.48
C LEU A 408 -23.30 15.25 8.00
N CYS A 409 -23.49 16.54 7.74
CA CYS A 409 -24.73 17.25 8.11
C CYS A 409 -25.98 16.63 7.46
N ARG A 410 -25.87 16.22 6.19
CA ARG A 410 -26.98 15.58 5.48
C ARG A 410 -27.32 14.22 6.08
N ILE A 411 -26.31 13.40 6.40
CA ILE A 411 -26.49 12.05 6.97
C ILE A 411 -26.99 12.12 8.42
N ALA A 412 -26.48 13.07 9.21
CA ALA A 412 -26.82 13.26 10.62
C ALA A 412 -28.30 13.61 10.84
N LEU A 413 -28.94 14.28 9.88
CA LEU A 413 -30.36 14.65 9.96
C LEU A 413 -31.25 13.45 9.63
N PRO A 414 -32.07 12.94 10.58
CA PRO A 414 -32.99 11.85 10.29
C PRO A 414 -34.09 12.34 9.33
N GLY A 415 -34.48 11.49 8.38
CA GLY A 415 -35.63 11.77 7.51
C GLY A 415 -36.93 11.87 8.30
N ILE A 416 -37.95 12.54 7.74
CA ILE A 416 -39.25 12.84 8.39
C ILE A 416 -39.96 11.60 8.99
N LYS A 417 -39.67 10.39 8.47
CA LYS A 417 -40.23 9.12 8.93
C LYS A 417 -39.19 8.11 9.43
N GLY A 418 -37.92 8.47 9.47
CA GLY A 418 -36.81 7.60 9.87
C GLY A 418 -36.42 7.82 11.33
N GLY A 419 -36.12 6.73 12.05
CA GLY A 419 -35.49 6.80 13.37
C GLY A 419 -34.01 7.17 13.27
N VAL A 420 -33.40 7.47 14.43
CA VAL A 420 -31.94 7.63 14.54
C VAL A 420 -31.29 6.25 14.43
N GLY A 421 -30.53 6.02 13.36
CA GLY A 421 -29.77 4.78 13.13
C GLY A 421 -28.26 4.95 13.30
N PRO A 422 -27.48 3.88 13.02
CA PRO A 422 -26.02 3.89 13.14
C PRO A 422 -25.37 4.98 12.28
N LEU A 423 -25.85 5.18 11.05
CA LEU A 423 -25.33 6.21 10.13
C LEU A 423 -25.46 7.62 10.71
N GLN A 424 -26.63 7.96 11.28
CA GLN A 424 -26.85 9.25 11.92
C GLN A 424 -25.92 9.43 13.13
N ALA A 425 -25.72 8.37 13.93
CA ALA A 425 -24.87 8.42 15.11
C ALA A 425 -23.39 8.69 14.73
N ILE A 426 -22.86 7.96 13.75
CA ILE A 426 -21.48 8.13 13.28
C ILE A 426 -21.30 9.53 12.66
N ALA A 427 -22.27 10.00 11.86
CA ALA A 427 -22.20 11.33 11.27
C ALA A 427 -22.24 12.46 12.32
N CYS A 428 -23.08 12.32 13.35
CA CYS A 428 -23.10 13.23 14.49
C CYS A 428 -21.78 13.23 15.26
N ASP A 429 -21.17 12.05 15.47
CA ASP A 429 -19.88 11.94 16.14
C ASP A 429 -18.75 12.57 15.32
N GLY A 430 -18.76 12.40 14.00
CA GLY A 430 -17.86 13.09 13.09
C GLY A 430 -17.98 14.62 13.21
N LEU A 431 -19.19 15.17 13.16
CA LEU A 431 -19.42 16.60 13.33
C LEU A 431 -18.98 17.10 14.71
N ALA A 432 -19.28 16.35 15.77
CA ALA A 432 -18.87 16.69 17.13
C ALA A 432 -17.35 16.70 17.25
N SER A 433 -16.67 15.69 16.70
CA SER A 433 -15.21 15.57 16.68
C SER A 433 -14.57 16.74 15.93
N MET A 434 -15.11 17.11 14.75
CA MET A 434 -14.66 18.29 14.01
C MET A 434 -14.79 19.57 14.84
N LEU A 435 -15.93 19.78 15.51
CA LEU A 435 -16.14 20.95 16.36
C LEU A 435 -15.21 20.98 17.57
N VAL A 436 -14.95 19.83 18.19
CA VAL A 436 -14.03 19.71 19.32
C VAL A 436 -12.60 20.07 18.90
N THR A 437 -12.13 19.52 17.78
CA THR A 437 -10.79 19.84 17.23
C THR A 437 -10.67 21.33 16.94
N LEU A 438 -11.64 21.91 16.22
CA LEU A 438 -11.64 23.35 15.92
C LEU A 438 -11.69 24.21 17.20
N ALA A 439 -12.49 23.82 18.19
CA ALA A 439 -12.61 24.55 19.45
C ALA A 439 -11.36 24.47 20.34
N ALA A 440 -10.59 23.38 20.26
CA ALA A 440 -9.30 23.25 20.95
C ALA A 440 -8.29 24.26 20.40
N ASP A 441 -8.24 24.41 19.08
CA ASP A 441 -7.27 25.28 18.38
C ASP A 441 -7.56 26.78 18.57
N VAL A 442 -8.85 27.17 18.67
CA VAL A 442 -9.26 28.57 18.90
C VAL A 442 -8.73 29.14 20.22
N LYS A 443 -8.44 28.30 21.22
CA LYS A 443 -7.93 28.75 22.53
C LYS A 443 -6.46 29.18 22.50
N ALA A 444 -5.74 28.99 21.39
CA ALA A 444 -4.28 29.13 21.30
C ALA A 444 -3.75 30.47 20.74
N GLY A 445 -4.59 31.46 20.38
CA GLY A 445 -4.08 32.77 19.94
C GLY A 445 -5.12 33.77 19.43
N PRO A 446 -4.73 35.03 19.15
CA PRO A 446 -5.62 36.00 18.51
C PRO A 446 -5.95 35.52 17.09
N GLY A 447 -7.24 35.27 16.84
CA GLY A 447 -7.72 34.77 15.56
C GLY A 447 -7.38 35.71 14.41
N LEU A 448 -6.76 35.19 13.35
CA LEU A 448 -6.66 35.88 12.07
C LEU A 448 -8.06 35.90 11.45
N THR A 449 -8.68 37.08 11.36
CA THR A 449 -9.96 37.22 10.68
C THR A 449 -9.74 37.26 9.16
N LEU A 450 -10.57 36.52 8.44
CA LEU A 450 -10.63 36.58 6.98
C LEU A 450 -11.26 37.93 6.60
N ALA A 451 -10.44 38.98 6.50
CA ALA A 451 -10.87 40.26 5.94
C ALA A 451 -11.29 40.04 4.47
N GLU A 452 -12.25 40.82 3.97
CA GLU A 452 -12.55 40.84 2.54
C GLU A 452 -11.27 41.15 1.76
N VAL A 453 -10.89 40.24 0.86
CA VAL A 453 -9.65 40.35 0.09
C VAL A 453 -9.84 41.39 -1.01
N ASP A 454 -9.67 42.66 -0.67
CA ASP A 454 -9.66 43.73 -1.66
C ASP A 454 -8.28 43.91 -2.26
N LEU A 455 -8.16 43.52 -3.52
CA LEU A 455 -6.88 43.52 -4.21
C LEU A 455 -6.42 44.97 -4.46
N PRO A 456 -5.16 45.30 -4.13
CA PRO A 456 -4.63 46.66 -4.35
C PRO A 456 -4.37 46.91 -5.84
N PHE A 457 -4.02 45.88 -6.59
CA PHE A 457 -3.71 45.91 -8.02
C PHE A 457 -4.15 44.61 -8.70
N PHE A 458 -4.06 44.57 -10.03
CA PHE A 458 -4.37 43.36 -10.80
C PHE A 458 -3.42 42.21 -10.46
N ILE A 459 -3.98 41.06 -10.04
CA ILE A 459 -3.22 39.84 -9.81
C ILE A 459 -3.54 38.84 -10.90
N ASP A 460 -2.50 38.40 -11.60
CA ASP A 460 -2.61 37.33 -12.59
C ASP A 460 -2.66 35.96 -11.89
N VAL A 461 -3.88 35.53 -11.58
CA VAL A 461 -4.15 34.18 -11.07
C VAL A 461 -4.22 33.14 -12.18
N TRP A 462 -4.45 33.56 -13.43
CA TRP A 462 -4.80 32.66 -14.53
C TRP A 462 -3.57 31.99 -15.15
N THR A 463 -2.49 32.74 -15.39
CA THR A 463 -1.27 32.18 -15.98
C THR A 463 -0.67 31.04 -15.14
N PRO A 464 -0.50 31.19 -13.81
CA PRO A 464 -0.01 30.10 -12.97
C PRO A 464 -0.95 28.90 -12.99
N LEU A 465 -2.27 29.12 -12.88
CA LEU A 465 -3.28 28.06 -12.93
C LEU A 465 -3.20 27.23 -14.22
N VAL A 466 -3.16 27.88 -15.38
CA VAL A 466 -3.08 27.20 -16.69
C VAL A 466 -1.77 26.42 -16.84
N LYS A 467 -0.69 26.89 -16.22
CA LYS A 467 0.61 26.19 -16.21
C LYS A 467 0.72 25.11 -15.15
N GLY A 468 -0.30 24.93 -14.29
CA GLY A 468 -0.23 24.03 -13.14
C GLY A 468 0.83 24.43 -12.11
N GLN A 469 1.15 25.72 -12.02
CA GLN A 469 2.13 26.26 -11.08
C GLN A 469 1.43 26.82 -9.84
N PRO A 470 2.06 26.73 -8.65
CA PRO A 470 1.48 27.31 -7.44
C PRO A 470 1.33 28.83 -7.58
N LEU A 471 0.23 29.36 -7.08
CA LEU A 471 -0.02 30.80 -7.09
C LEU A 471 0.99 31.52 -6.20
N GLN A 472 1.69 32.52 -6.75
CA GLN A 472 2.63 33.32 -5.97
C GLN A 472 1.93 34.52 -5.35
N VAL A 473 1.52 34.36 -4.09
CA VAL A 473 0.66 35.32 -3.39
C VAL A 473 1.40 36.29 -2.48
N GLY A 474 2.70 36.04 -2.22
CA GLY A 474 3.52 36.80 -1.27
C GLY A 474 3.55 38.30 -1.54
N SER A 475 3.79 38.71 -2.79
CA SER A 475 3.90 40.14 -3.16
C SER A 475 2.60 40.93 -2.96
N ALA A 476 1.44 40.30 -3.18
CA ALA A 476 0.14 40.92 -2.96
C ALA A 476 -0.21 41.00 -1.46
N LEU A 477 0.15 39.96 -0.71
CA LEU A 477 -0.04 39.91 0.73
C LEU A 477 0.81 40.95 1.46
N GLU A 478 2.06 41.14 1.03
CA GLU A 478 2.97 42.19 1.53
C GLU A 478 2.42 43.60 1.27
N ALA A 479 1.84 43.83 0.08
CA ALA A 479 1.25 45.12 -0.27
C ALA A 479 0.01 45.47 0.57
N LEU A 480 -0.74 44.47 1.05
CA LEU A 480 -1.94 44.66 1.86
C LEU A 480 -1.67 44.80 3.35
N SER A 481 -0.50 44.34 3.84
CA SER A 481 -0.14 44.43 5.24
C SER A 481 1.32 44.84 5.45
N PRO A 482 1.69 46.10 5.14
CA PRO A 482 3.05 46.61 5.35
C PRO A 482 3.47 46.62 6.83
N ALA A 483 2.50 46.60 7.77
CA ALA A 483 2.75 46.56 9.21
C ALA A 483 3.06 45.15 9.77
N ALA A 484 2.85 44.08 8.99
CA ALA A 484 3.13 42.70 9.39
C ALA A 484 4.60 42.27 9.16
N GLN A 485 5.50 43.24 8.99
CA GLN A 485 6.94 43.02 8.76
C GLN A 485 7.72 42.63 10.04
N GLY A 486 7.08 42.56 11.20
CA GLY A 486 7.71 42.09 12.45
C GLY A 486 7.50 40.60 12.67
N GLU A 487 8.55 39.88 13.08
CA GLU A 487 8.65 38.50 13.62
C GLU A 487 7.41 37.59 13.56
N ASP A 488 6.72 37.53 12.42
CA ASP A 488 5.69 36.52 12.23
C ASP A 488 6.37 35.19 11.97
N SER A 489 6.06 34.23 12.84
CA SER A 489 6.44 32.83 12.63
C SER A 489 6.00 32.40 11.22
N GLU A 490 6.82 31.58 10.57
CA GLU A 490 6.58 31.08 9.22
C GLU A 490 5.17 30.48 9.06
N GLY A 491 4.66 29.82 10.10
CA GLY A 491 3.29 29.28 10.13
C GLY A 491 2.20 30.36 9.98
N ARG A 492 2.37 31.55 10.58
CA ARG A 492 1.40 32.65 10.42
C ARG A 492 1.37 33.20 9.00
N LYS A 493 2.52 33.24 8.31
CA LYS A 493 2.60 33.68 6.92
C LYS A 493 1.86 32.70 6.01
N GLN A 494 2.06 31.40 6.23
CA GLN A 494 1.37 30.34 5.49
C GLN A 494 -0.15 30.41 5.68
N ILE A 495 -0.63 30.58 6.92
CA ILE A 495 -2.06 30.73 7.21
C ILE A 495 -2.64 31.95 6.48
N ARG A 496 -1.97 33.11 6.51
CA ARG A 496 -2.44 34.30 5.77
C ARG A 496 -2.50 34.08 4.28
N SER A 497 -1.50 33.42 3.70
CA SER A 497 -1.51 33.06 2.28
C SER A 497 -2.73 32.20 1.94
N ALA A 498 -2.99 31.17 2.76
CA ALA A 498 -4.13 30.27 2.57
C ALA A 498 -5.48 31.00 2.68
N LEU A 499 -5.64 31.89 3.68
CA LEU A 499 -6.86 32.68 3.85
C LEU A 499 -7.05 33.69 2.70
N PHE A 500 -5.97 34.27 2.18
CA PHE A 500 -6.01 35.15 1.02
C PHE A 500 -6.45 34.39 -0.23
N GLU A 501 -5.85 33.22 -0.51
CA GLU A 501 -6.26 32.36 -1.63
C GLU A 501 -7.72 31.92 -1.50
N ARG A 502 -8.19 31.61 -0.28
CA ARG A 502 -9.60 31.32 -0.01
C ARG A 502 -10.52 32.47 -0.42
N GLY A 503 -10.12 33.71 -0.11
CA GLY A 503 -10.83 34.92 -0.53
C GLY A 503 -10.86 35.07 -2.05
N LEU A 504 -9.74 34.81 -2.74
CA LEU A 504 -9.69 34.79 -4.21
C LEU A 504 -10.62 33.74 -4.80
N LYS A 505 -10.57 32.51 -4.26
CA LYS A 505 -11.43 31.39 -4.69
C LYS A 505 -12.91 31.75 -4.60
N ARG A 506 -13.32 32.40 -3.50
CA ARG A 506 -14.70 32.91 -3.34
C ARG A 506 -15.05 33.96 -4.39
N LYS A 507 -14.15 34.89 -4.70
CA LYS A 507 -14.37 35.88 -5.78
C LYS A 507 -14.48 35.22 -7.15
N VAL A 508 -13.67 34.20 -7.44
CA VAL A 508 -13.77 33.42 -8.69
C VAL A 508 -15.10 32.67 -8.77
N ALA A 509 -15.56 32.05 -7.68
CA ALA A 509 -16.86 31.39 -7.64
C ALA A 509 -18.02 32.37 -7.91
N LEU A 510 -18.01 33.56 -7.27
CA LEU A 510 -19.01 34.60 -7.55
C LEU A 510 -18.95 35.09 -9.01
N ALA A 511 -17.75 35.16 -9.60
CA ALA A 511 -17.61 35.50 -11.00
C ALA A 511 -18.29 34.46 -11.90
N VAL A 512 -18.16 33.15 -11.59
CA VAL A 512 -18.85 32.07 -12.31
C VAL A 512 -20.37 32.26 -12.25
N ASP A 513 -20.95 32.62 -11.11
CA ASP A 513 -22.38 32.92 -11.01
C ASP A 513 -22.78 34.10 -11.91
N HIS A 514 -21.97 35.15 -11.98
CA HIS A 514 -22.19 36.24 -12.91
C HIS A 514 -22.08 35.81 -14.38
N PHE A 515 -21.11 34.94 -14.73
CA PHE A 515 -20.98 34.38 -16.08
C PHE A 515 -22.17 33.52 -16.49
N ASN A 516 -22.71 32.71 -15.56
CA ASN A 516 -23.88 31.88 -15.78
C ASN A 516 -25.15 32.71 -16.10
N ILE A 517 -25.19 33.97 -15.64
CA ILE A 517 -26.27 34.92 -15.95
C ILE A 517 -25.98 35.67 -17.26
N ASP A 518 -24.80 36.28 -17.38
CA ASP A 518 -24.37 37.07 -18.54
C ASP A 518 -22.84 37.23 -18.55
N TYR A 519 -22.19 36.81 -19.65
CA TYR A 519 -20.74 36.90 -19.79
C TYR A 519 -20.17 38.31 -19.58
N LYS A 520 -20.92 39.37 -19.95
CA LYS A 520 -20.48 40.75 -19.76
C LYS A 520 -20.44 41.12 -18.28
N LYS A 521 -21.39 40.63 -17.48
CA LYS A 521 -21.42 40.84 -16.03
C LYS A 521 -20.29 40.09 -15.35
N GLY A 522 -19.99 38.86 -15.80
CA GLY A 522 -18.83 38.10 -15.33
C GLY A 522 -17.51 38.83 -15.56
N LEU A 523 -17.27 39.32 -16.77
CA LEU A 523 -16.08 40.11 -17.10
C LEU A 523 -15.98 41.41 -16.28
N GLN A 524 -17.09 42.14 -16.14
CA GLN A 524 -17.14 43.36 -15.31
C GLN A 524 -16.84 43.03 -13.84
N PHE A 525 -17.39 41.94 -13.32
CA PHE A 525 -17.15 41.52 -11.94
C PHE A 525 -15.66 41.20 -11.70
N LEU A 526 -15.04 40.42 -12.58
CA LEU A 526 -13.61 40.10 -12.49
C LEU A 526 -12.73 41.35 -12.59
N GLN A 527 -13.06 42.29 -13.48
CA GLN A 527 -12.35 43.57 -13.60
C GLN A 527 -12.51 44.44 -12.36
N GLY A 528 -13.72 44.52 -11.80
CA GLY A 528 -14.00 45.28 -10.58
C GLY A 528 -13.26 44.72 -9.36
N ASN A 529 -13.01 43.42 -9.36
CA ASN A 529 -12.24 42.73 -8.33
C ASN A 529 -10.73 42.62 -8.63
N ARG A 530 -10.25 43.28 -9.69
CA ARG A 530 -8.83 43.25 -10.13
C ARG A 530 -8.28 41.83 -10.38
N LEU A 531 -9.15 40.91 -10.81
CA LEU A 531 -8.79 39.58 -11.30
C LEU A 531 -8.63 39.53 -12.81
N LEU A 532 -9.01 40.61 -13.51
CA LEU A 532 -8.68 40.83 -14.91
C LEU A 532 -8.04 42.21 -15.07
N PRO A 533 -7.15 42.39 -16.06
CA PRO A 533 -6.66 43.72 -16.39
C PRO A 533 -7.83 44.62 -16.79
N LEU A 534 -7.74 45.89 -16.40
CA LEU A 534 -8.70 46.90 -16.85
C LEU A 534 -8.57 47.07 -18.35
N LEU A 535 -9.64 46.75 -19.08
CA LEU A 535 -9.72 47.03 -20.50
C LEU A 535 -10.03 48.52 -20.71
N VAL A 536 -9.23 49.16 -21.56
CA VAL A 536 -9.44 50.56 -21.96
C VAL A 536 -10.84 50.71 -22.56
N GLY A 537 -11.69 51.55 -21.95
CA GLY A 537 -13.08 51.76 -22.36
C GLY A 537 -14.13 50.92 -21.61
N SER A 538 -13.73 50.13 -20.60
CA SER A 538 -14.71 49.44 -19.75
C SER A 538 -15.51 50.43 -18.88
N PRO A 539 -16.77 50.11 -18.51
CA PRO A 539 -17.58 50.96 -17.62
C PRO A 539 -16.92 51.22 -16.26
N ILE A 540 -16.02 50.33 -15.84
CA ILE A 540 -15.28 50.40 -14.58
C ILE A 540 -14.09 51.35 -14.73
N ALA A 541 -13.32 51.22 -15.83
CA ALA A 541 -12.24 52.15 -16.14
C ALA A 541 -12.75 53.60 -16.29
N ALA A 542 -13.96 53.80 -16.82
CA ALA A 542 -14.58 55.12 -16.96
C ALA A 542 -15.02 55.75 -15.61
N ARG A 543 -15.11 54.97 -14.52
CA ARG A 543 -15.57 55.41 -13.20
C ARG A 543 -14.44 55.51 -12.16
N MET A 544 -13.22 55.08 -12.48
CA MET A 544 -12.09 55.13 -11.56
C MET A 544 -11.36 56.48 -11.59
N PRO A 545 -10.84 56.97 -10.44
CA PRO A 545 -10.03 58.18 -10.39
C PRO A 545 -8.72 58.01 -11.17
N ALA A 546 -8.25 59.08 -11.83
CA ALA A 546 -7.08 59.05 -12.70
C ALA A 546 -5.79 58.55 -12.02
N SER A 547 -5.68 58.72 -10.69
CA SER A 547 -4.57 58.21 -9.87
C SER A 547 -4.53 56.68 -9.77
N GLU A 548 -5.69 56.00 -9.76
CA GLU A 548 -5.76 54.53 -9.73
C GLU A 548 -5.65 53.90 -11.13
N LEU A 549 -6.04 54.64 -12.17
CA LEU A 549 -5.83 54.27 -13.56
C LEU A 549 -4.35 54.21 -13.95
N ALA A 550 -3.51 55.03 -13.29
CA ALA A 550 -2.06 55.04 -13.49
C ALA A 550 -1.33 53.88 -12.79
N SER A 551 -1.88 53.35 -11.69
CA SER A 551 -1.32 52.20 -10.95
C SER A 551 -1.81 50.85 -11.48
N ALA A 552 -2.99 50.81 -12.11
CA ALA A 552 -3.47 49.63 -12.82
C ALA A 552 -2.72 49.47 -14.15
N ARG A 553 -2.06 48.32 -14.38
CA ARG A 553 -1.50 47.94 -15.68
C ARG A 553 -2.64 47.79 -16.71
N CYS A 554 -3.11 48.89 -17.30
CA CYS A 554 -4.10 48.88 -18.37
C CYS A 554 -3.52 48.23 -19.62
N VAL A 555 -4.09 47.11 -20.05
CA VAL A 555 -3.73 46.46 -21.32
C VAL A 555 -4.60 47.08 -22.41
N ARG A 556 -3.99 47.72 -23.42
CA ARG A 556 -4.72 48.15 -24.63
C ARG A 556 -5.19 46.88 -25.32
N GLY A 557 -6.51 46.72 -25.45
CA GLY A 557 -7.11 45.58 -26.15
C GLY A 557 -6.69 45.60 -27.62
N THR A 558 -5.66 44.84 -27.97
CA THR A 558 -5.45 44.39 -29.35
C THR A 558 -6.17 43.06 -29.49
N GLY A 559 -7.22 43.04 -30.30
CA GLY A 559 -8.05 41.87 -30.52
C GLY A 559 -7.26 40.71 -31.13
N THR A 560 -6.82 39.79 -30.26
CA THR A 560 -6.57 38.41 -30.62
C THR A 560 -7.18 37.57 -29.51
N ALA A 561 -8.27 36.90 -29.85
CA ALA A 561 -8.94 35.93 -29.01
C ALA A 561 -7.99 34.77 -28.70
N CYS A 562 -7.90 34.40 -27.42
CA CYS A 562 -7.60 33.05 -26.97
C CYS A 562 -8.80 32.56 -26.18
#